data_AF-A0A382QQT1-F1
#
_entry.id   AF-A0A382QQT1-F1
#
_cell.length_a   1.000
_cell.length_b   1.000
_cell.length_c   1.000
_cell.angle_alpha   90.00
_cell.angle_beta   90.00
_cell.angle_gamma   90.00
#
_symmetry.space_group_name_H-M   'P 1'
#
loop_
_entity.id
_entity.type
_entity.pdbx_description
1 polymer ?
#
loop_
_entity_poly.entity_id
_entity_poly.type
_entity_poly.pdbx_seq_one_letter_code
_entity_poly.pdbx_strand_id
1 'polypeptide(L)' 'MADRIRRARACGASVLLCYGAHLIKNGLGPVVADLLRGGWITHLATNGAGVIHDWEYAFHGRSEEDVR' A
#
# COMPACT_ATOMS: atom_id res chain seq x y z
N MET A 1 13.09 -0.40 12.12
CA MET A 1 11.98 0.34 11.47
C MET A 1 10.67 0.19 12.25
N ALA A 2 10.26 -1.05 12.57
CA ALA A 2 9.03 -1.34 13.32
C ALA A 2 8.88 -0.54 14.64
N ASP A 3 9.95 -0.34 15.41
CA ASP A 3 9.83 0.41 16.68
C ASP A 3 9.51 1.90 16.48
N ARG A 4 9.91 2.50 15.35
CA ARG A 4 9.52 3.87 15.00
C ARG A 4 8.03 3.94 14.71
N ILE A 5 7.50 2.94 13.99
CA ILE A 5 6.07 2.82 13.69
C ILE A 5 5.26 2.61 14.98
N ARG A 6 5.73 1.73 15.87
CA ARG A 6 5.10 1.51 17.19
C ARG A 6 5.05 2.79 18.02
N ARG A 7 6.17 3.54 18.07
CA ARG A 7 6.22 4.83 18.79
C ARG A 7 5.29 5.86 18.16
N ALA A 8 5.29 6.00 16.84
CA ALA A 8 4.39 6.91 16.13
C ALA A 8 2.92 6.61 16.46
N ARG A 9 2.54 5.33 16.45
CA ARG A 9 1.20 4.90 16.85
C ARG A 9 0.90 5.21 18.32
N ALA A 10 1.85 4.94 19.23
CA ALA A 10 1.67 5.19 20.66
C ALA A 10 1.47 6.67 21.00
N CYS A 11 2.05 7.59 20.23
CA CYS A 11 1.84 9.04 20.39
C CYS A 11 0.77 9.64 19.47
N GLY A 12 0.00 8.82 18.74
CA GLY A 12 -1.05 9.30 17.84
C GLY A 12 -0.54 10.01 16.58
N ALA A 13 0.72 9.83 16.20
CA ALA A 13 1.30 10.40 15.00
C ALA A 13 0.93 9.61 13.74
N SER A 14 0.85 10.31 12.60
CA SER A 14 0.60 9.71 11.29
C SER A 14 1.76 8.82 10.82
N VAL A 15 1.42 7.74 10.10
CA VAL A 15 2.37 6.85 9.43
C VAL A 15 2.00 6.78 7.95
N LEU A 16 2.83 7.37 7.10
CA LEU A 16 2.68 7.39 5.65
C LEU A 16 3.51 6.28 5.00
N LEU A 17 2.88 5.45 4.17
CA LEU A 17 3.59 4.52 3.29
C LEU A 17 3.70 5.13 1.88
N CYS A 18 4.91 5.41 1.44
CA CYS A 18 5.22 5.80 0.08
C CYS A 18 5.64 4.56 -0.73
N TYR A 19 4.99 4.26 -1.85
CA TYR A 19 5.30 3.09 -2.67
C TYR A 19 5.00 3.31 -4.16
N GLY A 20 5.63 2.52 -5.03
CA GLY A 20 5.34 2.49 -6.47
C GLY A 20 4.47 1.31 -6.89
N ALA A 21 3.95 1.37 -8.12
CA ALA A 21 3.13 0.35 -8.79
C ALA A 21 3.45 -1.12 -8.49
N HIS A 22 4.73 -1.47 -8.46
CA HIS A 22 5.17 -2.86 -8.32
C HIS A 22 4.78 -3.49 -6.97
N LEU A 23 4.49 -2.69 -5.95
CA LEU A 23 3.96 -3.22 -4.69
C LEU A 23 2.65 -3.96 -4.93
N ILE A 24 1.72 -3.33 -5.66
CA ILE A 24 0.41 -3.91 -5.97
C ILE A 24 0.57 -5.02 -7.01
N LYS A 25 1.39 -4.79 -8.04
CA LYS A 25 1.69 -5.80 -9.08
C LYS A 25 2.19 -7.11 -8.50
N ASN A 26 3.03 -7.04 -7.46
CA ASN A 26 3.59 -8.21 -6.78
C ASN A 26 2.65 -8.79 -5.71
N GLY A 27 1.38 -8.39 -5.67
CA GLY A 27 0.36 -9.00 -4.81
C GLY A 27 0.37 -8.53 -3.37
N LEU A 28 1.04 -7.41 -3.02
CA LEU A 28 1.08 -6.91 -1.64
C LEU A 28 -0.13 -6.01 -1.27
N GLY A 29 -1.08 -5.81 -2.18
CA GLY A 29 -2.31 -5.05 -1.92
C GLY A 29 -3.05 -5.49 -0.64
N PRO A 30 -3.33 -6.80 -0.43
CA PRO A 30 -3.97 -7.29 0.80
C PRO A 30 -3.19 -6.95 2.08
N VAL A 31 -1.85 -7.04 2.04
CA VAL A 31 -0.99 -6.70 3.18
C VAL A 31 -1.10 -5.22 3.52
N VAL A 32 -1.08 -4.34 2.51
CA VAL A 32 -1.26 -2.89 2.72
C VAL A 32 -2.65 -2.60 3.28
N ALA A 33 -3.68 -3.27 2.78
CA ALA A 33 -5.05 -3.13 3.28
C ALA A 33 -5.17 -3.54 4.75
N ASP A 34 -4.52 -4.63 5.17
CA ASP A 34 -4.53 -5.07 6.58
C ASP A 34 -3.76 -4.11 7.49
N LEU A 35 -2.64 -3.54 7.02
CA LEU A 35 -1.91 -2.52 7.75
C LEU A 35 -2.71 -1.22 7.90
N LEU A 36 -3.49 -0.83 6.89
CA LEU A 36 -4.43 0.30 6.96
C LEU A 36 -5.57 0.03 7.93
N ARG A 37 -6.25 -1.11 7.82
CA ARG A 37 -7.35 -1.49 8.73
C ARG A 37 -6.90 -1.58 10.19
N GLY A 38 -5.67 -2.07 10.42
CA GLY A 38 -5.06 -2.12 11.74
C GLY A 38 -4.56 -0.76 12.26
N GLY A 39 -4.55 0.29 11.42
CA GLY A 39 -4.01 1.61 11.74
C GLY A 39 -2.49 1.61 11.94
N TRP A 40 -1.78 0.64 11.37
CA TRP A 40 -0.31 0.61 11.32
C TRP A 40 0.23 1.57 10.26
N ILE A 41 -0.55 1.79 9.21
CA ILE A 41 -0.40 2.84 8.22
C ILE A 41 -1.67 3.69 8.29
N THR A 42 -1.52 5.01 8.23
CA THR A 42 -2.67 5.93 8.24
C THR A 42 -2.85 6.66 6.92
N HIS A 43 -1.81 6.75 6.10
CA HIS A 43 -1.85 7.42 4.80
C HIS A 43 -1.06 6.61 3.77
N LEU A 44 -1.46 6.72 2.50
CA LEU A 44 -0.73 6.17 1.37
C LEU A 44 -0.28 7.30 0.43
N ALA A 45 0.93 7.18 -0.10
CA ALA A 45 1.40 7.99 -1.22
C ALA A 45 1.92 7.06 -2.32
N THR A 46 1.38 7.19 -3.52
CA THR A 46 1.80 6.38 -4.67
C THR A 46 1.74 7.20 -5.96
N ASN A 47 2.30 6.65 -7.04
CA ASN A 47 2.20 7.21 -8.37
C ASN A 47 0.92 6.75 -9.08
N GLY A 48 0.60 7.34 -10.23
CA GLY A 48 -0.63 7.00 -10.97
C GLY A 48 -0.73 5.51 -11.34
N ALA A 49 0.39 4.87 -11.66
CA ALA A 49 0.43 3.45 -11.98
C ALA A 49 0.02 2.55 -10.79
N GLY A 50 0.34 2.94 -9.54
CA GLY A 50 -0.12 2.21 -8.36
C GLY A 50 -1.63 2.17 -8.21
N VAL A 51 -2.31 3.28 -8.51
CA VAL A 51 -3.78 3.35 -8.49
C VAL A 51 -4.40 2.53 -9.62
N ILE A 52 -3.79 2.55 -10.81
CA ILE A 52 -4.27 1.76 -11.96
C ILE A 52 -4.23 0.27 -11.61
N HIS A 53 -3.12 -0.25 -11.12
CA HIS A 53 -3.04 -1.66 -10.74
C HIS A 53 -3.99 -2.05 -9.62
N ASP A 54 -4.15 -1.20 -8.60
CA ASP A 54 -5.07 -1.50 -7.51
C ASP A 54 -6.50 -1.68 -8.04
N TRP A 55 -6.92 -0.79 -8.95
CA TRP A 55 -8.20 -0.91 -9.63
C TRP A 55 -8.28 -2.15 -10.54
N GLU A 56 -7.25 -2.44 -11.34
CA GLU A 56 -7.19 -3.62 -12.21
C GLU A 56 -7.36 -4.91 -11.40
N TYR A 57 -6.66 -5.05 -10.27
CA TYR A 57 -6.82 -6.22 -9.40
C TYR A 57 -8.19 -6.25 -8.71
N ALA A 58 -8.71 -5.12 -8.23
CA ALA A 58 -10.00 -5.08 -7.56
C ALA A 58 -11.18 -5.39 -8.52
N PHE A 59 -11.10 -4.91 -9.77
CA PHE A 59 -12.17 -5.07 -10.75
C PHE A 59 -12.01 -6.32 -11.63
N HIS A 60 -10.79 -6.58 -12.10
CA HIS A 60 -10.48 -7.61 -13.10
C HIS A 60 -9.70 -8.81 -12.54
N GLY A 61 -9.14 -8.71 -11.33
CA GLY A 61 -8.42 -9.82 -10.67
C GLY A 61 -7.00 -10.08 -11.19
N ARG A 62 -6.52 -9.26 -12.13
CA ARG A 62 -5.20 -9.35 -12.77
C ARG A 62 -4.78 -7.99 -13.31
N SER A 63 -3.48 -7.78 -13.48
CA SER A 63 -2.96 -6.63 -14.22
C SER A 63 -2.85 -6.94 -15.71
N GLU A 64 -3.09 -5.95 -16.56
CA GLU A 64 -2.87 -6.01 -18.01
C GLU A 64 -1.46 -5.53 -18.42
N GLU A 65 -0.67 -5.03 -17.46
CA GLU A 65 0.66 -4.49 -17.73
C GLU A 65 1.72 -5.60 -17.90
N ASP A 66 2.12 -5.84 -19.14
CA ASP A 66 3.30 -6.63 -19.49
C ASP A 66 4.52 -5.71 -19.66
N VAL A 67 5.53 -5.89 -18.79
CA VAL A 67 6.78 -5.13 -18.82
C VAL A 67 7.91 -6.13 -19.01
N ARG A 68 8.70 -5.93 -20.07
CA ARG A 68 9.89 -6.74 -20.38
C ARG A 68 11.14 -6.20 -19.68
#